data_AF-A0A1F9BU90-F1
#
_entry.id   AF-A0A1F9BU90-F1
#
_cell.length_a   1.000
_cell.length_b   1.000
_cell.length_c   1.000
_cell.angle_alpha   90.00
_cell.angle_beta   90.00
_cell.angle_gamma   90.00
#
_symmetry.space_group_name_H-M   'P 1'
#
loop_
_entity.id
_entity.type
_entity.pdbx_description
1 polymer ?
#
loop_
_entity_poly.entity_id
_entity_poly.type
_entity_poly.pdbx_seq_one_letter_code
_entity_poly.pdbx_strand_id
1 'polypeptide(L)'
;MFGEKMNNDSRIISNGPFKGKRIEFAPTTGVDRFHEISEEFMNKIFGLESREYLISDESSLYDFTSLEEMELSDIHKKIHELYYIDVSDIKSANLLEIFSRIYGTKGGA
;
A
#
# COMPACT_ATOMS: atom_id res chain seq x y z
N MET A 1 8.00 5.37 18.78
CA MET A 1 8.56 6.73 18.71
C MET A 1 9.43 6.80 17.47
N PHE A 2 8.83 7.06 16.30
CA PHE A 2 9.57 7.24 15.04
C PHE A 2 9.01 8.48 14.35
N GLY A 3 9.46 9.64 14.83
CA GLY A 3 9.17 10.95 14.25
C GLY A 3 10.49 11.64 13.97
N GLU A 4 11.30 11.06 13.09
CA GLU A 4 12.50 11.73 12.61
C GLU A 4 12.06 12.84 11.64
N LYS A 5 12.17 14.09 12.09
CA LYS A 5 12.09 15.27 11.23
C LYS A 5 13.24 15.20 10.21
N MET A 6 12.99 14.59 9.05
CA MET A 6 13.90 14.68 7.91
C MET A 6 14.02 16.15 7.46
N ASN A 7 15.27 16.61 7.38
CA ASN A 7 15.64 17.98 7.04
C ASN A 7 15.16 18.35 5.62
N ASN A 8 14.71 19.60 5.42
CA ASN A 8 14.04 20.04 4.19
C ASN A 8 14.96 20.02 2.94
N ASP A 9 16.27 20.10 3.14
CA ASP A 9 17.30 20.04 2.08
C ASP A 9 17.56 18.63 1.51
N SER A 10 17.18 17.57 2.23
CA SER A 10 17.37 16.18 1.78
C SER A 10 16.43 15.75 0.64
N ARG A 11 15.44 16.59 0.29
CA ARG A 11 14.43 16.29 -0.74
C ARG A 11 14.81 16.81 -2.12
N ILE A 12 15.94 17.51 -2.25
CA ILE A 12 16.40 18.03 -3.54
C ILE A 12 17.33 17.01 -4.18
N ILE A 13 16.96 16.54 -5.37
CA ILE A 13 17.82 15.64 -6.15
C ILE A 13 19.09 16.42 -6.50
N SER A 14 20.22 15.99 -5.94
CA SER A 14 21.49 16.72 -6.04
C SER A 14 22.21 16.49 -7.37
N ASN A 15 21.90 15.40 -8.08
CA ASN A 15 22.58 14.99 -9.32
C ASN A 15 21.66 14.24 -10.30
N GLY A 16 22.05 14.16 -11.56
CA GLY A 16 21.31 13.46 -12.62
C GLY A 16 20.28 14.32 -13.36
N PRO A 17 19.51 13.74 -14.29
CA PRO A 17 18.58 14.49 -15.15
C PRO A 17 17.45 15.19 -14.38
N PHE A 18 17.17 14.76 -13.16
CA PHE A 18 16.18 15.35 -12.27
C PHE A 18 16.78 16.31 -11.22
N LYS A 19 18.04 16.73 -11.39
CA LYS A 19 18.72 17.65 -10.47
C LYS A 19 17.89 18.91 -10.22
N GLY A 20 17.73 19.29 -8.95
CA GLY A 20 16.96 20.45 -8.52
C GLY A 20 15.45 20.21 -8.39
N LYS A 21 14.95 19.02 -8.75
CA LYS A 21 13.56 18.64 -8.45
C LYS A 21 13.43 18.22 -7.00
N ARG A 22 12.25 18.49 -6.43
CA ARG A 22 11.89 18.09 -5.07
C ARG A 22 11.18 16.74 -5.12
N ILE A 23 11.61 15.84 -4.24
CA ILE A 23 10.90 14.58 -3.97
C ILE A 23 9.81 14.90 -2.95
N GLU A 24 8.57 14.64 -3.33
CA GLU A 24 7.41 14.64 -2.43
C GLU A 24 6.95 13.21 -2.25
N PHE A 25 6.94 12.75 -1.00
CA PHE A 25 6.42 11.43 -0.66
C PHE A 25 4.94 11.56 -0.35
N ALA A 26 4.16 10.63 -0.88
CA ALA A 26 2.79 10.44 -0.46
C ALA A 26 2.73 10.23 1.06
N PRO A 27 1.71 10.75 1.75
CA PRO A 27 1.51 10.46 3.16
C PRO A 27 1.34 8.94 3.36
N THR A 28 1.78 8.46 4.52
CA THR A 28 1.60 7.08 4.97
C THR A 28 0.62 6.98 6.14
N THR A 29 -0.05 8.09 6.48
CA THR A 29 -0.83 8.22 7.73
C THR A 29 -2.13 7.42 7.69
N GLY A 30 -2.69 7.19 6.51
CA GLY A 30 -3.86 6.33 6.33
C GLY A 30 -3.46 4.86 6.47
N VAL A 31 -2.49 4.40 5.68
CA VAL A 31 -2.06 2.99 5.68
C VAL A 31 -1.44 2.58 7.02
N ASP A 32 -0.73 3.46 7.70
CA ASP A 32 -0.16 3.21 9.04
C ASP A 32 -1.24 2.97 10.10
N ARG A 33 -2.42 3.59 9.97
CA ARG A 33 -3.56 3.30 10.86
C ARG A 33 -4.11 1.88 10.69
N PHE A 34 -3.82 1.26 9.54
CA PHE A 34 -4.20 -0.12 9.25
C PHE A 34 -2.97 -1.04 9.23
N HIS A 35 -1.89 -0.70 9.94
CA HIS A 35 -0.61 -1.42 9.89
C HIS A 35 -0.79 -2.94 10.03
N GLU A 36 -1.48 -3.41 11.07
CA GLU A 36 -1.71 -4.85 11.28
C GLU A 36 -2.47 -5.52 10.13
N ILE A 37 -3.47 -4.84 9.55
CA ILE A 37 -4.22 -5.33 8.39
C ILE A 37 -3.33 -5.34 7.15
N SER A 38 -2.51 -4.30 6.97
CA SER A 38 -1.61 -4.19 5.83
C SER A 38 -0.52 -5.27 5.87
N GLU A 39 0.04 -5.59 7.05
CA GLU A 39 1.01 -6.66 7.23
C GLU A 39 0.41 -8.03 6.90
N GLU A 40 -0.74 -8.35 7.48
CA GLU A 40 -1.47 -9.59 7.18
C GLU A 40 -1.87 -9.67 5.69
N PHE A 41 -2.29 -8.56 5.09
CA PHE A 41 -2.69 -8.51 3.70
C PHE A 41 -1.51 -8.74 2.77
N MET A 42 -0.41 -8.02 2.95
CA MET A 42 0.78 -8.17 2.11
C MET A 42 1.38 -9.56 2.24
N ASN A 43 1.40 -10.12 3.45
CA ASN A 43 1.88 -11.48 3.67
C ASN A 43 0.96 -12.54 3.05
N LYS A 44 -0.37 -12.41 3.18
CA LYS A 44 -1.31 -13.43 2.67
C LYS A 44 -1.54 -13.35 1.16
N ILE A 45 -1.54 -12.16 0.58
CA ILE A 45 -1.84 -11.95 -0.83
C ILE A 45 -0.58 -12.12 -1.69
N PHE A 46 0.50 -11.43 -1.29
CA PHE A 46 1.76 -11.31 -2.03
C PHE A 46 2.93 -12.07 -1.39
N GLY A 47 2.75 -12.67 -0.20
CA GLY A 47 3.84 -13.37 0.48
C GLY A 47 4.94 -12.45 1.03
N LEU A 48 4.72 -11.14 1.06
CA LEU A 48 5.74 -10.16 1.42
C LEU A 48 5.72 -9.84 2.92
N GLU A 49 6.88 -9.85 3.57
CA GLU A 49 7.03 -9.39 4.94
C GLU A 49 7.15 -7.86 5.02
N SER A 50 6.88 -7.26 6.18
CA SER A 50 6.88 -5.79 6.40
C SER A 50 8.19 -5.06 6.13
N ARG A 51 9.27 -5.80 5.85
CA ARG A 51 10.58 -5.25 5.44
C ARG A 51 10.82 -5.34 3.93
N GLU A 52 9.96 -6.05 3.21
CA GLU A 52 10.10 -6.34 1.79
C GLU A 52 9.23 -5.44 0.91
N TYR A 53 8.29 -4.69 1.51
CA TYR A 53 7.42 -3.76 0.81
C TYR A 53 7.43 -2.36 1.43
N LEU A 54 7.08 -1.38 0.61
CA LEU A 54 6.81 -0.01 1.02
C LEU A 54 5.46 0.41 0.43
N ILE A 55 4.52 0.79 1.29
CA ILE A 55 3.19 1.24 0.88
C ILE A 55 2.91 2.64 1.42
N SER A 56 2.11 3.40 0.69
CA SER A 56 1.65 4.74 1.03
C SER A 56 0.14 4.86 0.78
N ASP A 57 -0.44 5.99 1.18
CA ASP A 57 -1.88 6.26 0.98
C ASP A 57 -2.27 6.27 -0.51
N GLU A 58 -1.31 6.47 -1.42
CA GLU A 58 -1.51 6.45 -2.87
C GLU A 58 -1.17 5.08 -3.52
N SER A 59 -0.65 4.12 -2.75
CA SER A 59 -0.28 2.80 -3.28
C SER A 59 -1.51 2.01 -3.71
N SER A 60 -1.39 1.27 -4.82
CA SER A 60 -2.46 0.47 -5.40
C SER A 60 -2.00 -0.96 -5.67
N LEU A 61 -2.93 -1.89 -5.88
CA LEU A 61 -2.61 -3.27 -6.24
C LEU A 61 -1.77 -3.35 -7.53
N TYR A 62 -1.97 -2.40 -8.46
CA TYR A 62 -1.21 -2.34 -9.72
C TYR A 62 0.29 -2.22 -9.49
N ASP A 63 0.71 -1.52 -8.43
CA ASP A 63 2.12 -1.31 -8.06
C ASP A 63 2.83 -2.65 -7.74
N PHE A 64 2.05 -3.64 -7.28
CA PHE A 64 2.55 -4.95 -6.89
C PHE A 64 2.29 -6.04 -7.95
N THR A 65 1.29 -5.87 -8.82
CA THR A 65 1.01 -6.82 -9.92
C THR A 65 2.18 -6.99 -10.89
N SER A 66 2.97 -5.94 -11.13
CA SER A 66 4.13 -6.02 -12.02
C SER A 66 5.28 -6.87 -11.46
N LEU A 67 5.27 -7.21 -10.18
CA LEU A 67 6.36 -7.95 -9.53
C LEU A 67 6.18 -9.47 -9.58
N GLU A 68 4.94 -9.98 -9.63
CA GLU A 68 4.66 -11.41 -9.44
C GLU A 68 4.03 -12.13 -10.65
N GLU A 69 3.96 -11.49 -11.82
CA GLU A 69 3.22 -12.01 -13.00
C GLU A 69 1.76 -12.43 -12.69
N MET A 70 1.20 -11.97 -11.57
CA MET A 70 -0.19 -12.20 -11.18
C MET A 70 -1.09 -11.13 -11.78
N GLU A 71 -2.17 -11.56 -12.43
CA GLU A 71 -3.20 -10.64 -12.91
C GLU A 71 -4.01 -10.06 -11.74
N LEU A 72 -4.49 -8.83 -11.92
CA LEU A 72 -5.35 -8.15 -10.95
C LEU A 72 -6.58 -8.98 -10.58
N SER A 73 -7.11 -9.77 -11.53
CA SER A 73 -8.22 -10.70 -11.32
C SER A 73 -7.91 -11.80 -10.30
N ASP A 74 -6.70 -12.35 -10.33
CA ASP A 74 -6.27 -13.38 -9.40
C ASP A 74 -6.11 -12.81 -7.99
N ILE A 75 -5.61 -11.58 -7.89
CA ILE A 75 -5.51 -10.85 -6.64
C ILE A 75 -6.91 -10.56 -6.08
N HIS A 76 -7.83 -10.06 -6.90
CA HIS A 76 -9.22 -9.83 -6.49
C HIS A 76 -9.87 -11.11 -5.96
N LYS A 77 -9.64 -12.24 -6.65
CA LYS A 77 -10.15 -13.54 -6.22
C LYS A 77 -9.56 -13.98 -4.88
N LYS A 78 -8.23 -13.86 -4.69
CA LYS A 78 -7.57 -14.13 -3.40
C LYS A 78 -8.14 -13.28 -2.27
N ILE A 79 -8.34 -11.98 -2.50
CA ILE A 79 -8.91 -11.05 -1.52
C ILE A 79 -10.33 -11.50 -1.14
N HIS A 80 -11.14 -11.85 -2.13
CA HIS A 80 -12.49 -12.37 -1.91
C HIS A 80 -12.50 -13.69 -1.13
N GLU A 81 -11.58 -14.63 -1.43
CA GLU A 81 -11.48 -15.90 -0.70
C GLU A 81 -10.99 -15.74 0.75
N LEU A 82 -10.07 -14.81 1.01
CA LEU A 82 -9.47 -14.64 2.34
C LEU A 82 -10.25 -13.71 3.27
N TYR A 83 -10.81 -12.64 2.72
CA TYR A 83 -11.46 -11.58 3.49
C TYR A 83 -12.98 -11.56 3.27
N TYR A 84 -13.53 -12.39 2.38
CA TYR A 84 -14.95 -12.41 2.02
C TYR A 84 -15.48 -11.03 1.58
N ILE A 85 -14.60 -10.20 1.01
CA ILE A 85 -14.95 -8.89 0.46
C ILE A 85 -14.70 -8.85 -1.03
N ASP A 86 -15.58 -8.18 -1.75
CA ASP A 86 -15.34 -7.84 -3.14
C ASP A 86 -14.69 -6.46 -3.23
N VAL A 87 -13.53 -6.40 -3.88
CA VAL A 87 -12.78 -5.16 -4.15
C VAL A 87 -12.75 -4.81 -5.64
N SER A 88 -13.46 -5.58 -6.48
CA SER A 88 -13.50 -5.36 -7.93
C SER A 88 -14.18 -4.03 -8.30
N ASP A 89 -15.04 -3.54 -7.41
CA ASP A 89 -15.70 -2.24 -7.51
C ASP A 89 -14.73 -1.05 -7.34
N ILE A 90 -13.56 -1.26 -6.70
CA ILE A 90 -12.56 -0.23 -6.46
C ILE A 90 -11.70 -0.07 -7.71
N LYS A 91 -12.15 0.79 -8.64
CA LYS A 91 -11.45 1.05 -9.92
C LYS A 91 -10.00 1.50 -9.75
N SER A 92 -9.72 2.24 -8.69
CA SER A 92 -8.37 2.73 -8.37
C SER A 92 -7.45 1.63 -7.84
N ALA A 93 -8.02 0.49 -7.45
CA ALA A 93 -7.36 -0.60 -6.74
C ALA A 93 -6.48 -0.11 -5.56
N ASN A 94 -6.89 0.98 -4.91
CA ASN A 94 -6.10 1.65 -3.89
C ASN A 94 -6.09 0.84 -2.59
N LEU A 95 -4.89 0.66 -2.02
CA LEU A 95 -4.70 -0.18 -0.82
C LEU A 95 -5.38 0.41 0.41
N LEU A 96 -5.36 1.73 0.59
CA LEU A 96 -6.01 2.38 1.73
C LEU A 96 -7.53 2.14 1.73
N GLU A 97 -8.16 2.24 0.56
CA GLU A 97 -9.59 1.94 0.39
C GLU A 97 -9.90 0.46 0.70
N ILE A 98 -9.05 -0.46 0.24
CA ILE A 98 -9.17 -1.89 0.52
C ILE A 98 -9.05 -2.16 2.02
N PHE A 99 -8.03 -1.61 2.69
CA PHE A 99 -7.82 -1.81 4.13
C PHE A 99 -8.97 -1.23 4.95
N SER A 100 -9.48 -0.06 4.58
CA SER A 100 -10.66 0.53 5.21
C SER A 100 -11.87 -0.40 5.11
N ARG A 101 -12.07 -1.05 3.95
CA ARG A 101 -13.18 -2.00 3.73
C ARG A 101 -13.00 -3.28 4.57
N ILE A 102 -11.79 -3.82 4.66
CA ILE A 102 -11.44 -4.95 5.53
C ILE A 102 -11.66 -4.60 7.01
N TYR A 103 -11.27 -3.39 7.42
CA TYR A 103 -11.47 -2.93 8.79
C TYR A 103 -12.96 -2.79 9.13
N GLY A 104 -13.75 -2.25 8.21
CA GLY A 104 -15.20 -2.12 8.37
C GLY A 104 -15.93 -3.46 8.52
N THR A 105 -15.44 -4.54 7.90
CA THR A 105 -16.01 -5.88 8.06
C THR A 105 -15.53 -6.57 9.33
N LYS A 106 -14.29 -6.36 9.76
CA LYS A 106 -13.74 -6.91 11.03
C LYS A 106 -14.26 -6.21 12.28
N GLY A 107 -14.53 -4.90 12.23
CA GLY A 107 -14.95 -4.10 13.40
C GLY A 107 -16.43 -4.23 13.80
N GLY A 108 -17.22 -5.05 13.08
CA GLY A 108 -18.64 -5.27 13.34
C GLY A 108 -19.01 -6.61 13.99
N ALA A 109 -18.03 -7.37 14.49
CA ALA A 109 -18.23 -8.68 15.14
C ALA A 109 -18.07 -8.59 16.67
#